data_AF-A0A1G3MW12-F1
#
_entry.id   AF-A0A1G3MW12-F1
#
_cell.length_a   1.000
_cell.length_b   1.000
_cell.length_c   1.000
_cell.angle_alpha   90.00
_cell.angle_beta   90.00
_cell.angle_gamma   90.00
#
_symmetry.space_group_name_H-M   'P 1'
#
loop_
_entity.id
_entity.type
_entity.pdbx_description
1 polymer ?
#
loop_
_entity_poly.entity_id
_entity_poly.type
_entity_poly.pdbx_seq_one_letter_code
_entity_poly.pdbx_strand_id
1 'polypeptide(L)'
;DSADRNQRHLPLPVIECQVLDLETNSLPNGSFDLIAFGHSLNEIAAGQPDAPERRLRLLELAVERLAPGGILIMLEPALLQTSRALIGLRDRLVDRGLELLGPCTTAASCPALQQGENQTCHEEFSWTMPPLVATLAAKAGLDRGRVKLCWFAFRRPALKAEGKAITAAKSTAKISVAAACSDNAPQPAPDESALYRMVSEAMLNKAGRVRYLLCGPAGRFAFSAKQDNSQAKAAGFFRLQRGDYLRISQPEQRENGWGFQASTVIAVVNGLA
;
A
#
# COMPACT_ATOMS: atom_id res chain seq x y z
N ASP A 1 -2.97 49.62 -28.09
CA ASP A 1 -4.14 48.73 -28.14
C ASP A 1 -3.78 47.30 -27.81
N SER A 2 -4.60 46.73 -26.92
CA SER A 2 -4.79 45.30 -26.63
C SER A 2 -3.58 44.43 -26.26
N ALA A 3 -3.25 44.40 -24.98
CA ALA A 3 -2.65 43.23 -24.34
C ALA A 3 -3.27 43.05 -22.93
N ASP A 4 -4.57 42.82 -22.88
CA ASP A 4 -5.22 42.34 -21.67
C ASP A 4 -6.27 41.28 -22.06
N ARG A 5 -5.86 40.02 -22.03
CA ARG A 5 -6.74 38.87 -22.24
C ARG A 5 -6.52 37.86 -21.12
N ASN A 6 -7.42 37.94 -20.14
CA ASN A 6 -7.94 36.81 -19.36
C ASN A 6 -6.92 35.92 -18.66
N GLN A 7 -6.29 36.43 -17.60
CA GLN A 7 -6.01 35.57 -16.45
C GLN A 7 -7.35 35.30 -15.75
N ARG A 8 -7.96 34.15 -16.03
CA ARG A 8 -9.06 33.64 -15.21
C ARG A 8 -8.50 33.42 -13.81
N HIS A 9 -8.77 34.35 -12.90
CA HIS A 9 -8.55 34.17 -11.47
C HIS A 9 -9.44 32.99 -11.05
N LEU A 10 -8.85 31.80 -10.91
CA LEU A 10 -9.49 30.71 -10.20
C LEU A 10 -9.73 31.24 -8.79
N PRO A 11 -10.97 31.20 -8.25
CA PRO A 11 -11.21 31.63 -6.89
C PRO A 11 -10.28 30.84 -5.96
N LEU A 12 -9.63 31.56 -5.02
CA LEU A 12 -8.81 30.91 -4.01
C LEU A 12 -9.64 29.81 -3.33
N PRO A 13 -9.07 28.63 -3.09
CA PRO A 13 -9.79 27.56 -2.42
C PRO A 13 -10.28 28.09 -1.07
N VAL A 14 -11.58 27.93 -0.80
CA VAL A 14 -12.15 28.22 0.51
C VAL A 14 -11.64 27.14 1.46
N ILE A 15 -10.73 27.49 2.35
CA ILE A 15 -10.25 26.60 3.40
C ILE A 15 -11.09 26.87 4.65
N GLU A 16 -11.88 25.88 5.06
CA GLU A 16 -12.59 25.89 6.33
C GLU A 16 -11.83 25.03 7.34
N CYS A 17 -11.47 25.62 8.47
CA CYS A 17 -10.80 24.91 9.56
C CYS A 17 -11.78 24.69 10.71
N GLN A 18 -11.91 23.44 11.16
CA GLN A 18 -12.74 23.06 12.30
C GLN A 18 -11.91 22.33 13.35
N VAL A 19 -12.29 22.48 14.61
CA VAL A 19 -11.72 21.72 15.74
C VAL A 19 -12.75 20.68 16.15
N LEU A 20 -12.41 19.40 15.96
CA LEU A 20 -13.29 18.27 16.25
C LEU A 20 -12.54 17.22 17.06
N ASP A 21 -13.23 16.61 18.01
CA ASP A 21 -12.73 15.43 18.71
C ASP A 21 -13.13 14.16 17.95
N LEU A 22 -12.16 13.58 17.26
CA LEU A 22 -12.37 12.37 16.47
C LEU A 22 -12.66 11.13 17.34
N GLU A 23 -12.29 11.11 18.63
CA GLU A 23 -12.59 9.98 19.51
C GLU A 23 -14.07 9.88 19.86
N THR A 24 -14.79 11.01 19.73
CA THR A 24 -16.25 11.06 19.89
C THR A 24 -17.01 10.65 18.63
N ASN A 25 -16.30 10.29 17.54
CA ASN A 25 -16.86 10.07 16.20
C ASN A 25 -17.55 11.32 15.63
N SER A 26 -17.05 12.51 15.97
CA SER A 26 -17.55 13.77 15.41
C SER A 26 -16.85 14.08 14.08
N LEU A 27 -17.56 13.87 12.97
CA LEU A 27 -17.12 14.29 11.63
C LEU A 27 -18.05 15.36 11.06
N PRO A 28 -17.56 16.31 10.23
CA PRO A 28 -18.40 17.30 9.57
C PRO A 28 -19.45 16.63 8.69
N ASN A 29 -20.69 17.11 8.75
CA ASN A 29 -21.75 16.64 7.86
C ASN A 29 -21.45 17.07 6.42
N GLY A 30 -21.78 16.22 5.45
CA GLY A 30 -21.53 16.51 4.05
C GLY A 30 -21.29 15.25 3.23
N SER A 31 -21.09 15.45 1.93
CA SER A 31 -20.69 14.44 0.96
C SER A 31 -19.36 14.89 0.35
N PHE A 32 -18.27 14.22 0.72
CA PHE A 32 -16.92 14.58 0.30
C PHE A 32 -16.42 13.69 -0.84
N ASP A 33 -15.72 14.26 -1.81
CA ASP A 33 -15.08 13.48 -2.87
C ASP A 33 -13.81 12.77 -2.38
N LEU A 34 -13.17 13.32 -1.35
CA LEU A 34 -11.95 12.81 -0.72
C LEU A 34 -11.99 13.04 0.78
N ILE A 35 -11.69 12.00 1.55
CA ILE A 35 -11.36 12.10 2.97
C ILE A 35 -9.99 11.48 3.17
N ALA A 36 -9.10 12.18 3.85
CA ALA A 36 -7.73 11.73 4.11
C ALA A 36 -7.42 11.79 5.61
N PHE A 37 -6.88 10.70 6.14
CA PHE A 37 -6.29 10.64 7.48
C PHE A 37 -4.78 10.49 7.32
N GLY A 38 -4.02 11.51 7.75
CA GLY A 38 -2.57 11.51 7.69
C GLY A 38 -1.96 11.67 9.06
N HIS A 39 -1.26 10.63 9.52
CA HIS A 39 -0.58 10.61 10.83
C HIS A 39 -1.51 10.94 11.99
N SER A 40 -2.73 10.39 11.95
CA SER A 40 -3.79 10.74 12.91
C SER A 40 -4.59 9.54 13.42
N LEU A 41 -4.70 8.44 12.66
CA LEU A 41 -5.46 7.26 13.12
C LEU A 41 -4.71 6.51 14.22
N ASN A 42 -3.38 6.52 14.17
CA ASN A 42 -2.53 5.93 15.19
C ASN A 42 -2.71 6.57 16.58
N GLU A 43 -3.13 7.84 16.63
CA GLU A 43 -3.38 8.58 17.86
C GLU A 43 -4.75 8.24 18.49
N ILE A 44 -5.74 7.85 17.67
CA ILE A 44 -7.07 7.50 18.16
C ILE A 44 -7.00 6.30 19.09
N ALA A 45 -7.43 6.50 20.34
CA ALA A 45 -7.42 5.52 21.42
C ALA A 45 -6.05 4.85 21.61
N ALA A 46 -4.96 5.60 21.44
CA ALA A 46 -3.60 5.08 21.56
C ALA A 46 -3.38 4.36 22.90
N GLY A 47 -2.82 3.14 22.82
CA GLY A 47 -2.58 2.29 23.99
C GLY A 47 -3.80 1.56 24.54
N GLN A 48 -5.00 1.79 24.02
CA GLN A 48 -6.21 1.11 24.47
C GLN A 48 -6.41 -0.24 23.75
N PRO A 49 -6.90 -1.30 24.43
CA PRO A 49 -7.16 -2.60 23.81
C PRO A 49 -8.19 -2.55 22.67
N ASP A 50 -9.14 -1.62 22.73
CA ASP A 50 -10.23 -1.43 21.76
C ASP A 50 -9.89 -0.41 20.65
N ALA A 51 -8.62 0.00 20.54
CA ALA A 51 -8.19 0.95 19.52
C ALA A 51 -8.51 0.50 18.08
N PRO A 52 -8.31 -0.77 17.67
CA PRO A 52 -8.67 -1.22 16.32
C PRO A 52 -10.17 -1.06 16.00
N GLU A 53 -11.04 -1.27 16.98
CA GLU A 53 -12.49 -1.18 16.86
C GLU A 53 -12.91 0.29 16.73
N ARG A 54 -12.38 1.17 17.58
CA ARG A 54 -12.65 2.62 17.52
C ARG A 54 -12.18 3.24 16.21
N ARG A 55 -10.99 2.87 15.74
CA ARG A 55 -10.44 3.37 14.47
C ARG A 55 -11.29 2.94 13.28
N LEU A 56 -11.74 1.68 13.22
CA LEU A 56 -12.65 1.27 12.16
C LEU A 56 -13.98 2.00 12.24
N ARG A 57 -14.56 2.18 13.43
CA ARG A 57 -15.83 2.89 13.56
C ARG A 57 -15.72 4.32 12.99
N LEU A 58 -14.63 5.01 13.27
CA LEU A 58 -14.33 6.32 12.69
C LEU A 58 -14.22 6.24 11.15
N LEU A 59 -13.54 5.22 10.62
CA LEU A 59 -13.39 5.02 9.18
C LEU A 59 -14.72 4.65 8.50
N GLU A 60 -15.56 3.83 9.12
CA GLU A 60 -16.91 3.50 8.64
C GLU A 60 -17.76 4.76 8.56
N LEU A 61 -17.74 5.61 9.60
CA LEU A 61 -18.40 6.91 9.57
C LEU A 61 -17.84 7.83 8.47
N ALA A 62 -16.51 7.87 8.29
CA ALA A 62 -15.90 8.65 7.22
C ALA A 62 -16.38 8.18 5.84
N VAL A 63 -16.46 6.86 5.62
CA VAL A 63 -16.98 6.28 4.38
C VAL A 63 -18.44 6.67 4.15
N GLU A 64 -19.27 6.71 5.18
CA GLU A 64 -20.66 7.20 5.07
C GLU A 64 -20.74 8.66 4.59
N ARG A 65 -19.73 9.48 4.90
CA ARG A 65 -19.59 10.87 4.46
C ARG A 65 -18.95 11.05 3.09
N LEU A 66 -18.45 9.99 2.44
CA LEU A 66 -17.94 10.09 1.07
C LEU A 66 -19.08 10.14 0.06
N ALA A 67 -18.94 10.91 -1.01
CA ALA A 67 -19.78 10.78 -2.19
C ALA A 67 -19.70 9.34 -2.78
N PRO A 68 -20.72 8.85 -3.49
CA PRO A 68 -20.57 7.64 -4.30
C PRO A 68 -19.38 7.76 -5.25
N GLY A 69 -18.43 6.81 -5.20
CA GLY A 69 -17.17 6.89 -5.94
C GLY A 69 -16.08 7.74 -5.29
N GLY A 70 -16.35 8.38 -4.15
CA GLY A 70 -15.38 9.14 -3.38
C GLY A 70 -14.27 8.27 -2.78
N ILE A 71 -13.16 8.91 -2.43
CA ILE A 71 -11.92 8.24 -2.04
C ILE A 71 -11.63 8.45 -0.55
N LEU A 72 -11.28 7.37 0.14
CA LEU A 72 -10.67 7.38 1.47
C LEU A 72 -9.17 7.14 1.33
N ILE A 73 -8.34 8.02 1.87
CA ILE A 73 -6.88 7.81 1.99
C ILE A 73 -6.51 7.71 3.47
N MET A 74 -5.70 6.71 3.80
CA MET A 74 -5.12 6.53 5.13
C MET A 74 -3.61 6.44 4.99
N LEU A 75 -2.85 7.19 5.80
CA LEU A 75 -1.40 7.06 5.86
C LEU A 75 -0.87 7.23 7.28
N GLU A 76 0.13 6.41 7.61
CA GLU A 76 0.77 6.38 8.93
C GLU A 76 2.30 6.24 8.79
N PRO A 77 3.09 6.66 9.81
CA PRO A 77 4.53 6.45 9.80
C PRO A 77 4.85 4.95 9.67
N ALA A 78 5.91 4.60 8.93
CA ALA A 78 6.31 3.22 8.67
C ALA A 78 6.99 2.51 9.87
N LEU A 79 6.41 2.61 11.07
CA LEU A 79 6.83 1.86 12.25
C LEU A 79 6.11 0.51 12.29
N LEU A 80 6.71 -0.49 12.93
CA LEU A 80 6.17 -1.86 12.95
C LEU A 80 4.71 -1.88 13.45
N GLN A 81 4.45 -1.32 14.63
CA GLN A 81 3.12 -1.36 15.24
C GLN A 81 2.09 -0.53 14.47
N THR A 82 2.41 0.72 14.10
CA THR A 82 1.49 1.61 13.37
C THR A 82 1.15 1.06 11.99
N SER A 83 2.14 0.55 11.26
CA SER A 83 1.93 -0.05 9.94
C SER A 83 1.08 -1.32 10.03
N ARG A 84 1.35 -2.20 11.01
CA ARG A 84 0.55 -3.42 11.20
C ARG A 84 -0.89 -3.09 11.56
N ALA A 85 -1.12 -2.12 12.43
CA ALA A 85 -2.46 -1.64 12.77
C ALA A 85 -3.19 -1.11 11.53
N LEU A 86 -2.51 -0.32 10.69
CA LEU A 86 -3.09 0.20 9.45
C LEU A 86 -3.39 -0.90 8.42
N ILE A 87 -2.50 -1.89 8.27
CA ILE A 87 -2.74 -3.06 7.40
C ILE A 87 -3.96 -3.84 7.90
N GLY A 88 -4.11 -4.01 9.22
CA GLY A 88 -5.28 -4.65 9.82
C GLY A 88 -6.59 -3.91 9.48
N LEU A 89 -6.59 -2.58 9.57
CA LEU A 89 -7.72 -1.76 9.13
C LEU A 89 -7.99 -1.91 7.63
N ARG A 90 -6.94 -1.99 6.79
CA ARG A 90 -7.10 -2.26 5.36
C ARG A 90 -7.83 -3.56 5.09
N ASP A 91 -7.45 -4.66 5.75
CA ASP A 91 -8.12 -5.95 5.55
C ASP A 91 -9.61 -5.85 5.91
N ARG A 92 -9.94 -5.21 7.02
CA ARG A 92 -11.35 -5.03 7.42
C ARG A 92 -12.15 -4.13 6.49
N LEU A 93 -11.55 -3.07 5.94
CA LEU A 93 -12.23 -2.20 4.97
C LEU A 93 -12.51 -2.92 3.65
N VAL A 94 -11.60 -3.79 3.20
CA VAL A 94 -11.87 -4.67 2.06
C VAL A 94 -13.03 -5.62 2.38
N ASP A 95 -13.05 -6.24 3.56
CA ASP A 95 -14.14 -7.14 3.97
C ASP A 95 -15.49 -6.41 4.06
N ARG A 96 -15.49 -5.10 4.30
CA ARG A 96 -16.68 -4.22 4.24
C ARG A 96 -17.09 -3.83 2.82
N GLY A 97 -16.37 -4.28 1.80
CA GLY A 97 -16.71 -4.08 0.39
C GLY A 97 -16.18 -2.79 -0.22
N LEU A 98 -15.24 -2.09 0.43
CA LEU A 98 -14.56 -0.97 -0.22
C LEU A 98 -13.62 -1.49 -1.32
N GLU A 99 -13.57 -0.78 -2.43
CA GLU A 99 -12.64 -1.08 -3.53
C GLU A 99 -11.25 -0.56 -3.16
N LEU A 100 -10.27 -1.45 -3.00
CA LEU A 100 -8.89 -1.07 -2.74
C LEU A 100 -8.23 -0.53 -4.03
N LEU A 101 -7.83 0.74 -4.02
CA LEU A 101 -7.15 1.39 -5.14
C LEU A 101 -5.63 1.21 -5.11
N GLY A 102 -5.05 0.94 -3.94
CA GLY A 102 -3.63 0.70 -3.80
C GLY A 102 -3.13 0.82 -2.36
N PRO A 103 -1.85 0.49 -2.11
CA PRO A 103 -0.84 0.05 -3.07
C PRO A 103 -0.80 -1.47 -3.30
N CYS A 104 -1.66 -2.26 -2.66
CA CYS A 104 -1.66 -3.70 -2.89
C CYS A 104 -2.18 -4.03 -4.28
N THR A 105 -1.59 -5.02 -4.94
CA THR A 105 -2.07 -5.53 -6.24
C THR A 105 -3.24 -6.50 -6.11
N THR A 106 -3.66 -6.82 -4.87
CA THR A 106 -4.80 -7.70 -4.58
C THR A 106 -5.57 -7.20 -3.36
N ALA A 107 -6.84 -7.62 -3.30
CA ALA A 107 -7.73 -7.38 -2.17
C ALA A 107 -7.67 -8.48 -1.09
N ALA A 108 -6.96 -9.60 -1.33
CA ALA A 108 -6.81 -10.68 -0.34
C ALA A 108 -6.18 -10.21 0.98
N SER A 109 -6.33 -10.99 2.06
CA SER A 109 -5.70 -10.74 3.36
C SER A 109 -4.21 -10.49 3.20
N CYS A 110 -3.65 -9.52 3.94
CA CYS A 110 -2.29 -9.07 3.69
C CYS A 110 -1.24 -10.16 4.01
N PRO A 111 -0.41 -10.58 3.03
CA PRO A 111 0.64 -11.57 3.28
C PRO A 111 1.67 -11.13 4.34
N ALA A 112 1.86 -9.81 4.51
CA ALA A 112 2.76 -9.29 5.53
C ALA A 112 2.29 -9.60 6.96
N LEU A 113 0.98 -9.63 7.23
CA LEU A 113 0.47 -10.01 8.55
C LEU A 113 0.52 -11.52 8.77
N GLN A 114 0.34 -12.30 7.71
CA GLN A 114 0.36 -13.77 7.74
C GLN A 114 1.76 -14.35 8.03
N GLN A 115 2.83 -13.63 7.68
CA GLN A 115 4.22 -14.05 7.91
C GLN A 115 4.72 -13.82 9.34
N GLY A 116 3.88 -13.33 10.25
CA GLY A 116 4.20 -13.22 11.67
C GLY A 116 4.24 -11.80 12.21
N GLU A 117 4.48 -11.68 13.51
CA GLU A 117 4.30 -10.44 14.28
C GLU A 117 5.35 -9.37 13.97
N ASN A 118 6.55 -9.77 13.58
CA ASN A 118 7.65 -8.87 13.25
C ASN A 118 7.66 -8.43 11.78
N GLN A 119 6.63 -8.83 11.02
CA GLN A 119 6.52 -8.52 9.61
C GLN A 119 5.58 -7.33 9.37
N THR A 120 5.95 -6.50 8.39
CA THR A 120 5.18 -5.32 7.98
C THR A 120 5.41 -5.00 6.50
N CYS A 121 4.64 -4.04 5.99
CA CYS A 121 4.76 -3.47 4.65
C CYS A 121 4.59 -1.96 4.70
N HIS A 122 5.39 -1.24 3.91
CA HIS A 122 5.34 0.20 3.76
C HIS A 122 5.82 0.62 2.37
N GLU A 123 5.64 1.90 2.07
CA GLU A 123 6.16 2.60 0.91
C GLU A 123 7.30 3.54 1.31
N GLU A 124 8.12 3.89 0.33
CA GLU A 124 9.16 4.91 0.47
C GLU A 124 9.06 5.93 -0.66
N PHE A 125 9.16 7.21 -0.31
CA PHE A 125 9.13 8.31 -1.27
C PHE A 125 10.37 9.18 -1.11
N SER A 126 10.96 9.59 -2.23
CA SER A 126 11.90 10.71 -2.24
C SER A 126 11.14 12.02 -2.08
N TRP A 127 11.76 12.97 -1.39
CA TRP A 127 11.19 14.31 -1.22
C TRP A 127 12.30 15.36 -1.26
N THR A 128 11.92 16.58 -1.63
CA THR A 128 12.80 17.74 -1.54
C THR A 128 12.67 18.34 -0.16
N MET A 129 13.69 18.10 0.67
CA MET A 129 13.72 18.59 2.04
C MET A 129 13.83 20.12 2.08
N PRO A 130 13.02 20.82 2.89
CA PRO A 130 13.14 22.26 3.07
C PRO A 130 14.55 22.66 3.55
N PRO A 131 15.11 23.81 3.12
CA PRO A 131 16.50 24.17 3.40
C PRO A 131 16.90 24.14 4.88
N LEU A 132 16.00 24.59 5.78
CA LEU A 132 16.23 24.54 7.22
C LEU A 132 16.38 23.09 7.72
N VAL A 133 15.48 22.21 7.30
CA VAL A 133 15.50 20.79 7.70
C VAL A 133 16.75 20.10 7.13
N ALA A 134 17.13 20.42 5.89
CA ALA A 134 18.35 19.90 5.26
C ALA A 134 19.62 20.31 6.02
N THR A 135 19.67 21.56 6.48
CA THR A 135 20.79 22.08 7.27
C THR A 135 20.90 21.37 8.62
N LEU A 136 19.78 21.16 9.31
CA LEU A 136 19.73 20.43 10.57
C LEU A 136 20.12 18.96 10.39
N ALA A 137 19.60 18.30 9.37
CA ALA A 137 19.93 16.92 9.04
C ALA A 137 21.43 16.75 8.76
N ALA A 138 22.02 17.63 7.96
CA ALA A 138 23.46 17.63 7.67
C ALA A 138 24.31 17.81 8.93
N LYS A 139 23.96 18.78 9.80
CA LYS A 139 24.66 18.99 11.08
C LYS A 139 24.52 17.80 12.04
N ALA A 140 23.41 17.07 11.97
CA ALA A 140 23.17 15.87 12.77
C ALA A 140 23.74 14.58 12.16
N GLY A 141 24.33 14.64 10.95
CA GLY A 141 24.80 13.44 10.24
C GLY A 141 23.67 12.49 9.82
N LEU A 142 22.46 13.01 9.61
CA LEU A 142 21.28 12.22 9.26
C LEU A 142 20.98 12.35 7.76
N ASP A 143 20.87 11.21 7.08
CA ASP A 143 20.21 11.17 5.76
C ASP A 143 18.69 11.07 5.97
N ARG A 144 17.99 12.09 5.48
CA ARG A 144 16.53 12.18 5.51
C ARG A 144 15.94 12.41 4.13
N GLY A 145 16.66 12.13 3.04
CA GLY A 145 16.19 12.36 1.66
C GLY A 145 15.01 11.49 1.22
N ARG A 146 14.61 10.52 2.07
CA ARG A 146 13.46 9.64 1.86
C ARG A 146 12.55 9.61 3.07
N VAL A 147 11.25 9.51 2.82
CA VAL A 147 10.22 9.33 3.83
C VAL A 147 9.58 7.96 3.67
N LYS A 148 9.31 7.30 4.80
CA LYS A 148 8.70 5.98 4.83
C LYS A 148 7.34 6.05 5.47
N LEU A 149 6.33 5.52 4.80
CA LEU A 149 4.95 5.53 5.29
C LEU A 149 4.20 4.27 4.87
N CYS A 150 3.27 3.82 5.70
CA CYS A 150 2.27 2.84 5.30
C CYS A 150 1.05 3.63 4.81
N TRP A 151 0.48 3.27 3.65
CA TRP A 151 -0.70 3.96 3.14
C TRP A 151 -1.64 3.01 2.42
N PHE A 152 -2.91 3.41 2.34
CA PHE A 152 -3.94 2.76 1.53
C PHE A 152 -4.92 3.79 1.00
N ALA A 153 -5.39 3.57 -0.22
CA ALA A 153 -6.48 4.33 -0.81
C ALA A 153 -7.63 3.38 -1.15
N PHE A 154 -8.86 3.80 -0.85
CA PHE A 154 -10.08 3.05 -1.12
C PHE A 154 -11.08 3.91 -1.84
N ARG A 155 -11.87 3.31 -2.72
CA ARG A 155 -13.05 3.94 -3.31
C ARG A 155 -14.31 3.41 -2.62
N ARG A 156 -15.21 4.34 -2.24
CA ARG A 156 -16.58 4.00 -1.86
C ARG A 156 -17.30 3.52 -3.13
N PRO A 157 -17.80 2.27 -3.19
CA PRO A 157 -18.53 1.81 -4.35
C PRO A 157 -19.71 2.74 -4.66
N ALA A 158 -19.89 3.10 -5.93
CA ALA A 158 -21.11 3.78 -6.34
C ALA A 158 -22.30 2.84 -6.11
N LEU A 159 -23.41 3.37 -5.57
CA LEU A 159 -24.67 2.63 -5.58
C LEU A 159 -24.97 2.29 -7.04
N LYS A 160 -25.01 1.00 -7.38
CA LYS A 160 -25.44 0.57 -8.71
C LYS A 160 -26.86 1.09 -8.92
N ALA A 161 -27.08 1.89 -9.97
CA ALA A 161 -28.43 2.24 -10.40
C ALA A 161 -29.26 0.95 -10.56
N GLU A 162 -30.48 0.99 -10.06
CA GLU A 162 -31.30 -0.12 -9.55
C GLU A 162 -31.50 -1.30 -10.51
N GLY A 163 -31.70 -2.51 -9.94
CA GLY A 163 -32.28 -3.61 -10.73
C GLY A 163 -32.12 -5.06 -10.27
N LYS A 164 -31.76 -5.37 -9.01
CA LYS A 164 -32.16 -6.62 -8.31
C LYS A 164 -31.60 -6.62 -6.89
N ALA A 165 -32.45 -6.94 -5.94
CA ALA A 165 -32.09 -7.16 -4.54
C ALA A 165 -30.88 -8.10 -4.45
N ILE A 166 -29.78 -7.62 -3.88
CA ILE A 166 -28.72 -8.48 -3.38
C ILE A 166 -29.27 -9.03 -2.07
N THR A 167 -30.03 -10.13 -2.15
CA THR A 167 -30.18 -11.02 -1.00
C THR A 167 -28.77 -11.37 -0.57
N ALA A 168 -28.42 -11.10 0.69
CA ALA A 168 -27.18 -11.51 1.31
C ALA A 168 -26.94 -12.99 1.01
N ALA A 169 -26.15 -13.26 -0.03
CA ALA A 169 -25.66 -14.59 -0.30
C ALA A 169 -24.66 -14.84 0.79
N LYS A 170 -25.09 -15.59 1.81
CA LYS A 170 -24.19 -16.36 2.66
C LYS A 170 -23.33 -17.19 1.71
N SER A 171 -22.18 -16.64 1.32
CA SER A 171 -21.14 -17.40 0.68
C SER A 171 -20.52 -18.27 1.77
N THR A 172 -21.19 -19.38 2.06
CA THR A 172 -20.55 -20.58 2.57
C THR A 172 -19.79 -21.25 1.42
N ALA A 173 -18.93 -20.50 0.73
CA ALA A 173 -17.81 -21.10 0.05
C ALA A 173 -16.84 -21.44 1.17
N LYS A 174 -16.67 -22.74 1.44
CA LYS A 174 -15.54 -23.24 2.20
C LYS A 174 -14.29 -22.72 1.52
N ILE A 175 -13.75 -21.59 2.01
CA ILE A 175 -12.37 -21.22 1.80
C ILE A 175 -11.62 -22.32 2.53
N SER A 176 -11.12 -23.27 1.76
CA SER A 176 -10.10 -24.19 2.24
C SER A 176 -8.99 -23.30 2.79
N VAL A 177 -8.85 -23.33 4.11
CA VAL A 177 -7.76 -22.74 4.86
C VAL A 177 -6.51 -23.50 4.44
N ALA A 178 -5.95 -23.14 3.27
CA ALA A 178 -4.74 -23.73 2.75
C ALA A 178 -3.57 -22.96 3.35
N ALA A 179 -3.08 -23.56 4.44
CA ALA A 179 -1.74 -23.47 4.99
C ALA A 179 -1.20 -22.09 5.37
N ALA A 180 -0.95 -21.96 6.68
CA ALA A 180 0.02 -21.07 7.27
C ALA A 180 1.22 -20.81 6.32
N CYS A 181 1.64 -19.55 6.22
CA CYS A 181 2.92 -19.16 5.66
C CYS A 181 4.04 -19.76 6.51
N SER A 182 4.35 -21.03 6.27
CA SER A 182 5.64 -21.63 6.56
C SER A 182 6.65 -21.02 5.59
N ASP A 183 7.86 -20.76 6.07
CA ASP A 183 9.00 -20.33 5.24
C ASP A 183 9.33 -21.31 4.08
N ASN A 184 8.63 -22.45 3.98
CA ASN A 184 8.86 -23.55 3.02
C ASN A 184 7.62 -23.95 2.17
N ALA A 185 6.60 -23.11 1.98
CA ALA A 185 5.46 -23.48 1.13
C ALA A 185 5.83 -23.46 -0.38
N PRO A 186 5.52 -24.52 -1.17
CA PRO A 186 5.72 -24.54 -2.61
C PRO A 186 5.02 -23.36 -3.28
N GLN A 187 5.78 -22.56 -4.03
CA GLN A 187 5.25 -21.35 -4.66
C GLN A 187 4.40 -21.71 -5.89
N PRO A 188 3.25 -21.03 -6.10
CA PRO A 188 2.40 -21.30 -7.25
C PRO A 188 3.13 -20.93 -8.55
N ALA A 189 2.77 -21.60 -9.64
CA ALA A 189 3.34 -21.35 -10.96
C ALA A 189 3.17 -19.85 -11.35
N PRO A 190 4.17 -19.25 -12.02
CA PRO A 190 4.11 -17.85 -12.41
C PRO A 190 2.96 -17.62 -13.40
N ASP A 191 1.94 -16.89 -12.98
CA ASP A 191 1.01 -16.24 -13.89
C ASP A 191 1.70 -14.99 -14.44
N GLU A 192 2.10 -15.04 -15.71
CA GLU A 192 2.85 -13.96 -16.35
C GLU A 192 2.03 -12.67 -16.52
N SER A 193 0.70 -12.74 -16.36
CA SER A 193 -0.18 -11.57 -16.36
C SER A 193 -0.28 -10.88 -14.99
N ALA A 194 0.11 -11.59 -13.91
CA ALA A 194 -0.04 -11.13 -12.55
C ALA A 194 0.88 -9.94 -12.24
N LEU A 195 0.32 -8.95 -11.54
CA LEU A 195 1.04 -7.77 -11.09
C LEU A 195 1.57 -8.01 -9.67
N TYR A 196 2.88 -7.84 -9.51
CA TYR A 196 3.57 -7.91 -8.22
C TYR A 196 4.07 -6.53 -7.84
N ARG A 197 4.08 -6.22 -6.54
CA ARG A 197 4.71 -5.02 -6.01
C ARG A 197 6.01 -5.36 -5.31
N MET A 198 7.03 -4.55 -5.54
CA MET A 198 8.29 -4.61 -4.83
C MET A 198 8.14 -4.03 -3.42
N VAL A 199 8.37 -4.84 -2.38
CA VAL A 199 8.10 -4.46 -0.98
C VAL A 199 9.33 -4.49 -0.07
N SER A 200 10.54 -4.55 -0.65
CA SER A 200 11.80 -4.43 0.08
C SER A 200 12.84 -3.62 -0.68
N GLU A 201 13.86 -3.19 0.06
CA GLU A 201 15.13 -2.78 -0.54
C GLU A 201 15.91 -4.00 -1.06
N ALA A 202 16.96 -3.74 -1.82
CA ALA A 202 17.95 -4.74 -2.20
C ALA A 202 18.69 -5.27 -0.95
N MET A 203 18.71 -6.58 -0.75
CA MET A 203 19.39 -7.23 0.36
C MET A 203 20.47 -8.18 -0.17
N LEU A 204 21.75 -7.85 0.04
CA LEU A 204 22.86 -8.73 -0.32
C LEU A 204 23.02 -9.82 0.74
N ASN A 205 23.01 -11.09 0.33
CA ASN A 205 23.26 -12.21 1.23
C ASN A 205 24.74 -12.64 1.20
N LYS A 206 25.12 -13.49 2.17
CA LYS A 206 26.49 -14.05 2.28
C LYS A 206 26.94 -14.87 1.06
N ALA A 207 26.00 -15.37 0.26
CA ALA A 207 26.27 -16.13 -0.96
C ALA A 207 26.44 -15.24 -2.20
N GLY A 208 26.56 -13.92 -2.04
CA GLY A 208 26.76 -12.98 -3.15
C GLY A 208 25.51 -12.80 -4.02
N ARG A 209 24.32 -13.10 -3.50
CA ARG A 209 23.05 -12.85 -4.21
C ARG A 209 22.35 -11.63 -3.64
N VAL A 210 21.85 -10.79 -4.54
CA VAL A 210 20.93 -9.71 -4.20
C VAL A 210 19.53 -10.29 -4.18
N ARG A 211 18.82 -10.09 -3.07
CA ARG A 211 17.44 -10.52 -2.84
C ARG A 211 16.53 -9.31 -2.69
N TYR A 212 15.37 -9.41 -3.27
CA TYR A 212 14.21 -8.55 -3.03
C TYR A 212 13.03 -9.37 -2.50
N LEU A 213 12.01 -8.70 -1.96
CA LEU A 213 10.71 -9.28 -1.62
C LEU A 213 9.65 -8.75 -2.57
N LEU A 214 8.96 -9.66 -3.25
CA LEU A 214 7.77 -9.37 -4.04
C LEU A 214 6.53 -9.67 -3.19
N CYS A 215 5.45 -8.93 -3.44
CA CYS A 215 4.14 -9.19 -2.87
C CYS A 215 3.08 -9.10 -3.98
N GLY A 216 2.16 -10.07 -4.06
CA GLY A 216 1.11 -10.08 -5.06
C GLY A 216 0.15 -11.27 -4.90
N PRO A 217 -0.51 -11.73 -5.98
CA PRO A 217 -1.47 -12.84 -5.95
C PRO A 217 -0.92 -14.15 -5.37
N ALA A 218 0.36 -14.42 -5.59
CA ALA A 218 1.05 -15.60 -5.05
C ALA A 218 1.56 -15.42 -3.60
N GLY A 219 1.16 -14.35 -2.91
CA GLY A 219 1.65 -14.02 -1.58
C GLY A 219 2.93 -13.19 -1.62
N ARG A 220 3.76 -13.33 -0.58
CA ARG A 220 4.99 -12.54 -0.40
C ARG A 220 6.22 -13.42 -0.30
N PHE A 221 7.16 -13.29 -1.22
CA PHE A 221 8.30 -14.21 -1.35
C PHE A 221 9.54 -13.53 -1.93
N ALA A 222 10.68 -14.25 -1.94
CA ALA A 222 11.95 -13.72 -2.41
C ALA A 222 12.06 -13.70 -3.94
N PHE A 223 12.71 -12.68 -4.51
CA PHE A 223 13.22 -12.70 -5.88
C PHE A 223 14.70 -12.36 -5.89
N SER A 224 15.56 -13.21 -6.47
CA SER A 224 17.02 -13.08 -6.29
C SER A 224 17.85 -13.29 -7.55
N ALA A 225 18.97 -12.59 -7.68
CA ALA A 225 19.99 -12.80 -8.70
C ALA A 225 21.40 -12.82 -8.08
N LYS A 226 22.38 -13.47 -8.72
CA LYS A 226 23.79 -13.31 -8.35
C LYS A 226 24.23 -11.88 -8.65
N GLN A 227 24.97 -11.23 -7.76
CA GLN A 227 25.35 -9.81 -7.88
C GLN A 227 26.16 -9.48 -9.15
N ASP A 228 26.87 -10.47 -9.69
CA ASP A 228 27.74 -10.38 -10.87
C ASP A 228 27.05 -10.82 -12.16
N ASN A 229 25.75 -11.16 -12.12
CA ASN A 229 25.02 -11.61 -13.30
C ASN A 229 24.79 -10.44 -14.28
N SER A 230 25.48 -10.47 -15.41
CA SER A 230 25.41 -9.45 -16.47
C SER A 230 24.03 -9.35 -17.12
N GLN A 231 23.32 -10.48 -17.29
CA GLN A 231 21.97 -10.51 -17.85
C GLN A 231 20.96 -9.89 -16.87
N ALA A 232 21.07 -10.18 -15.58
CA ALA A 232 20.24 -9.55 -14.55
C ALA A 232 20.46 -8.03 -14.52
N LYS A 233 21.71 -7.59 -14.69
CA LYS A 233 22.06 -6.17 -14.80
C LYS A 233 21.44 -5.53 -16.05
N ALA A 234 21.51 -6.19 -17.20
CA ALA A 234 20.91 -5.71 -18.44
C ALA A 234 19.37 -5.65 -18.36
N ALA A 235 18.74 -6.62 -17.68
CA ALA A 235 17.30 -6.66 -17.43
C ALA A 235 16.82 -5.66 -16.36
N GLY A 236 17.73 -4.87 -15.77
CA GLY A 236 17.38 -3.86 -14.77
C GLY A 236 17.08 -4.39 -13.37
N PHE A 237 17.34 -5.69 -13.08
CA PHE A 237 17.06 -6.32 -11.79
C PHE A 237 17.63 -5.54 -10.59
N PHE A 238 18.87 -5.03 -10.71
CA PHE A 238 19.53 -4.29 -9.62
C PHE A 238 19.10 -2.82 -9.49
N ARG A 239 18.23 -2.34 -10.39
CA ARG A 239 17.67 -0.98 -10.33
C ARG A 239 16.26 -0.96 -9.73
N LEU A 240 15.70 -2.13 -9.45
CA LEU A 240 14.38 -2.26 -8.83
C LEU A 240 14.37 -1.60 -7.45
N GLN A 241 13.28 -0.90 -7.16
CA GLN A 241 13.06 -0.17 -5.93
C GLN A 241 11.75 -0.61 -5.27
N ARG A 242 11.69 -0.47 -3.93
CA ARG A 242 10.41 -0.55 -3.22
C ARG A 242 9.39 0.38 -3.89
N GLY A 243 8.18 -0.13 -4.10
CA GLY A 243 7.10 0.59 -4.75
C GLY A 243 6.92 0.25 -6.23
N ASP A 244 7.95 -0.32 -6.88
CA ASP A 244 7.83 -0.75 -8.28
C ASP A 244 6.74 -1.81 -8.44
N TYR A 245 5.91 -1.65 -9.47
CA TYR A 245 4.99 -2.69 -9.94
C TYR A 245 5.63 -3.45 -11.08
N LEU A 246 5.59 -4.77 -11.03
CA LEU A 246 6.34 -5.65 -11.90
C LEU A 246 5.46 -6.76 -12.45
N ARG A 247 5.64 -7.06 -13.73
CA ARG A 247 5.34 -8.38 -14.30
C ARG A 247 6.65 -9.12 -14.53
N ILE A 248 6.66 -10.40 -14.17
CA ILE A 248 7.85 -11.25 -14.28
C ILE A 248 7.46 -12.51 -15.03
N SER A 249 8.13 -12.75 -16.15
CA SER A 249 7.93 -13.94 -16.99
C SER A 249 9.13 -14.87 -16.88
N GLN A 250 8.85 -16.16 -16.93
CA GLN A 250 9.86 -17.24 -16.89
C GLN A 250 10.94 -17.11 -15.78
N PRO A 251 10.56 -16.82 -14.51
CA PRO A 251 11.52 -16.88 -13.41
C PRO A 251 11.97 -18.33 -13.16
N GLU A 252 13.17 -18.49 -12.62
CA GLU A 252 13.61 -19.77 -12.06
C GLU A 252 12.80 -20.03 -10.77
N GLN A 253 12.05 -21.13 -10.71
CA GLN A 253 11.36 -21.52 -9.48
C GLN A 253 12.35 -22.09 -8.48
N ARG A 254 12.25 -21.64 -7.23
CA ARG A 254 13.08 -22.08 -6.11
C ARG A 254 12.19 -22.36 -4.90
N GLU A 255 12.73 -23.09 -3.93
CA GLU A 255 12.03 -23.43 -2.69
C GLU A 255 11.41 -22.20 -2.01
N ASN A 256 12.18 -21.10 -1.90
CA ASN A 256 11.79 -19.91 -1.14
C ASN A 256 11.48 -18.68 -2.00
N GLY A 257 11.06 -18.90 -3.25
CA GLY A 257 10.67 -17.84 -4.18
C GLY A 257 11.26 -18.01 -5.58
N TRP A 258 11.64 -16.90 -6.19
CA TRP A 258 12.10 -16.84 -7.58
C TRP A 258 13.58 -16.48 -7.69
N GLY A 259 14.20 -17.03 -8.73
CA GLY A 259 15.53 -16.68 -9.20
C GLY A 259 15.48 -15.99 -10.56
N PHE A 260 16.40 -15.07 -10.78
CA PHE A 260 16.70 -14.60 -12.13
C PHE A 260 17.51 -15.66 -12.89
N GLN A 261 17.04 -16.04 -14.07
CA GLN A 261 17.72 -16.91 -15.04
C GLN A 261 17.73 -16.26 -16.44
N ALA A 262 18.39 -16.89 -17.40
CA ALA A 262 18.60 -16.31 -18.73
C ALA A 262 17.30 -16.00 -19.50
N SER A 263 16.24 -16.77 -19.26
CA SER A 263 14.92 -16.55 -19.86
C SER A 263 14.04 -15.56 -19.08
N THR A 264 14.48 -15.09 -17.90
CA THR A 264 13.67 -14.21 -17.06
C THR A 264 13.50 -12.83 -17.71
N VAL A 265 12.25 -12.41 -17.87
CA VAL A 265 11.89 -11.07 -18.33
C VAL A 265 11.26 -10.30 -17.19
N ILE A 266 11.69 -9.06 -16.99
CA ILE A 266 11.16 -8.13 -15.98
C ILE A 266 10.56 -6.94 -16.73
N ALA A 267 9.26 -6.69 -16.53
CA ALA A 267 8.58 -5.52 -17.04
C ALA A 267 8.11 -4.65 -15.87
N VAL A 268 8.67 -3.46 -15.74
CA VAL A 268 8.22 -2.45 -14.77
C VAL A 268 6.97 -1.77 -15.32
N VAL A 269 5.89 -1.77 -14.55
CA VAL A 269 4.62 -1.14 -14.88
C VAL A 269 4.56 0.21 -14.16
N ASN A 270 4.53 1.29 -14.94
CA ASN A 270 4.40 2.64 -14.41
C ASN A 270 2.93 3.00 -14.25
N GLY A 271 2.51 3.32 -13.02
CA GLY A 271 1.14 3.71 -12.68
C GLY A 271 0.32 2.58 -12.06
N LEU A 272 -0.47 2.93 -11.03
CA LEU A 272 -1.59 2.10 -10.57
C LEU A 272 -2.65 2.15 -11.68
N ALA A 273 -3.02 0.99 -12.22
CA ALA A 273 -4.10 0.86 -13.21
C ALA A 273 -5.46 1.20 -12.62
#